data_AF-A0A1X2IUG1-F1
#
_entry.id   AF-A0A1X2IUG1-F1
#
_cell.length_a   1.000
_cell.length_b   1.000
_cell.length_c   1.000
_cell.angle_alpha   90.00
_cell.angle_beta   90.00
_cell.angle_gamma   90.00
#
_symmetry.space_group_name_H-M   'P 1'
#
loop_
_entity.id
_entity.type
_entity.pdbx_description
1 polymer ?
#
loop_
_entity_poly.entity_id
_entity_poly.type
_entity_poly.pdbx_seq_one_letter_code
_entity_poly.pdbx_strand_id
1 'polypeptide(L)'
;MSSVASPPHTEDNTGLLQLLIDGWTESNQTLIQNSQWTSDYLARLTSLSLDELTHEPTSLRSNQQQIKQDAQQLAYTDYPSFLHAESCRRELGSTLEGLDDRFSELLTSAPALQQACEDFATQAKDIAIERAKMTRVLEHQHVLMDLLELPQLMDTCVWNGYYSEAMDLAAHVRLLQVRYPLPVIRTIYDRIQASSDLMLIQLISHLRQPIKLAVAMNIIGHLRRMEVFDSERELRMVFLRCRHDCVEQRLERIKKPADDATVYIVSSSTTMATTVSAPTTIPTNSQDTFDYLKRYVDVMREQMFEMATHYTSIFSSNEADTILSDYMTHMVMQIQHILTEHLHYIDDTSALASLLTQLQYCGMSLGRVGLDFRHLFVSSFEQAVKPLVLRTMDQATKLLTIDTLHAATKIRFFQVHGSIPTTFQAANAHRPHPHHHTHNHQPHHPMAFHVNNIPTSLLSHL
;
A
#
# COMPACT_ATOMS: atom_id res chain seq x y z
N MET A 1 95.00 -50.51 -71.27
CA MET A 1 94.90 -50.40 -72.74
C MET A 1 93.86 -51.42 -73.22
N SER A 2 93.20 -51.17 -74.35
CA SER A 2 92.46 -52.20 -75.12
C SER A 2 93.45 -53.12 -75.86
N SER A 3 93.12 -54.20 -76.57
CA SER A 3 91.86 -54.89 -76.99
C SER A 3 92.15 -56.43 -76.95
N VAL A 4 91.34 -57.43 -77.36
CA VAL A 4 90.18 -57.62 -78.28
C VAL A 4 89.18 -58.62 -77.63
N ALA A 5 87.98 -58.81 -78.21
CA ALA A 5 86.98 -59.80 -77.78
C ALA A 5 86.71 -60.89 -78.84
N SER A 6 86.19 -62.04 -78.41
CA SER A 6 85.61 -63.09 -79.27
C SER A 6 84.33 -63.68 -78.63
N PRO A 7 83.19 -63.75 -79.36
CA PRO A 7 81.92 -64.31 -78.86
C PRO A 7 81.81 -65.85 -79.06
N PRO A 8 80.82 -66.53 -78.45
CA PRO A 8 80.67 -67.98 -78.53
C PRO A 8 80.02 -68.47 -79.83
N HIS A 9 80.24 -69.74 -80.17
CA HIS A 9 79.49 -70.45 -81.21
C HIS A 9 78.18 -71.01 -80.64
N THR A 10 77.07 -70.34 -80.93
CA THR A 10 75.72 -70.92 -80.91
C THR A 10 75.23 -70.97 -82.35
N GLU A 11 74.95 -72.16 -82.87
CA GLU A 11 74.46 -72.31 -84.25
C GLU A 11 72.95 -72.00 -84.28
N ASP A 12 72.59 -70.90 -84.92
CA ASP A 12 71.20 -70.45 -85.06
C ASP A 12 70.41 -71.35 -86.03
N ASN A 13 69.92 -72.50 -85.52
CA ASN A 13 69.00 -73.40 -86.24
C ASN A 13 67.60 -72.78 -86.52
N THR A 14 67.43 -71.48 -86.31
CA THR A 14 66.22 -70.71 -86.65
C THR A 14 65.87 -70.82 -88.14
N GLY A 15 66.86 -70.97 -89.03
CA GLY A 15 66.62 -71.22 -90.46
C GLY A 15 65.96 -72.58 -90.76
N LEU A 16 66.27 -73.62 -89.98
CA LEU A 16 65.60 -74.93 -90.07
C LEU A 16 64.17 -74.87 -89.52
N LEU A 17 63.98 -74.13 -88.41
CA LEU A 17 62.66 -73.85 -87.85
C LEU A 17 61.75 -73.15 -88.88
N GLN A 18 62.28 -72.13 -89.57
CA GLN A 18 61.55 -71.35 -90.56
C GLN A 18 61.15 -72.17 -91.79
N LEU A 19 62.04 -73.06 -92.28
CA LEU A 19 61.74 -74.00 -93.37
C LEU A 19 60.66 -75.03 -93.03
N LEU A 20 60.51 -75.41 -91.75
CA LEU A 20 59.41 -76.28 -91.30
C LEU A 20 58.07 -75.52 -91.24
N ILE A 21 58.09 -74.27 -90.76
CA ILE A 21 56.90 -73.43 -90.56
C ILE A 21 56.24 -73.03 -91.89
N ASP A 22 57.02 -72.83 -92.95
CA ASP A 22 56.54 -72.40 -94.28
C ASP A 22 55.63 -73.46 -94.97
N GLY A 23 55.72 -74.73 -94.54
CA GLY A 23 54.87 -75.82 -95.03
C GLY A 23 53.62 -76.11 -94.18
N TRP A 24 53.36 -75.33 -93.12
CA TRP A 24 52.27 -75.59 -92.16
C TRP A 24 51.07 -74.65 -92.35
N THR A 25 49.87 -75.12 -92.03
CA THR A 25 48.64 -74.33 -92.14
C THR A 25 48.61 -73.13 -91.18
N GLU A 26 48.05 -72.01 -91.63
CA GLU A 26 48.04 -70.70 -90.95
C GLU A 26 47.61 -70.77 -89.47
N SER A 27 46.63 -71.63 -89.14
CA SER A 27 46.13 -71.82 -87.78
C SER A 27 47.20 -72.33 -86.79
N ASN A 28 48.22 -73.03 -87.27
CA ASN A 28 49.33 -73.50 -86.43
C ASN A 28 50.38 -72.40 -86.23
N GLN A 29 50.57 -71.52 -87.22
CA GLN A 29 51.53 -70.42 -87.15
C GLN A 29 51.11 -69.39 -86.08
N THR A 30 49.81 -69.11 -85.94
CA THR A 30 49.29 -68.19 -84.89
C THR A 30 49.36 -68.79 -83.49
N LEU A 31 49.28 -70.12 -83.33
CA LEU A 31 49.47 -70.77 -82.03
C LEU A 31 50.91 -70.65 -81.53
N ILE A 32 51.90 -70.81 -82.41
CA ILE A 32 53.33 -70.67 -82.09
C ILE A 32 53.65 -69.25 -81.61
N GLN A 33 53.08 -68.22 -82.27
CA GLN A 33 53.26 -66.82 -81.87
C GLN A 33 52.64 -66.48 -80.50
N ASN A 34 51.54 -67.14 -80.12
CA ASN A 34 50.82 -66.87 -78.87
C ASN A 34 51.32 -67.69 -77.66
N SER A 35 52.16 -68.70 -77.85
CA SER A 35 52.57 -69.61 -76.77
C SER A 35 54.08 -69.90 -76.77
N GLN A 36 54.80 -69.16 -75.94
CA GLN A 36 56.27 -69.19 -75.83
C GLN A 36 56.84 -70.61 -75.64
N TRP A 37 56.21 -71.42 -74.78
CA TRP A 37 56.56 -72.84 -74.58
C TRP A 37 56.58 -73.66 -75.88
N THR A 38 55.66 -73.37 -76.82
CA THR A 38 55.59 -74.06 -78.12
C THR A 38 56.78 -73.68 -79.00
N SER A 39 57.22 -72.42 -78.97
CA SER A 39 58.43 -71.95 -79.66
C SER A 39 59.69 -72.62 -79.07
N ASP A 40 59.81 -72.64 -77.74
CA ASP A 40 60.97 -73.24 -77.05
C ASP A 40 61.04 -74.76 -77.29
N TYR A 41 59.89 -75.44 -77.34
CA TYR A 41 59.82 -76.86 -77.64
C TYR A 41 60.13 -77.18 -79.12
N LEU A 42 59.66 -76.36 -80.07
CA LEU A 42 60.02 -76.51 -81.49
C LEU A 42 61.52 -76.26 -81.73
N ALA A 43 62.11 -75.27 -81.05
CA ALA A 43 63.56 -75.06 -81.08
C ALA A 43 64.33 -76.29 -80.56
N ARG A 44 63.90 -76.88 -79.44
CA ARG A 44 64.45 -78.14 -78.92
C ARG A 44 64.32 -79.32 -79.91
N LEU A 45 63.21 -79.42 -80.65
CA LEU A 45 63.04 -80.43 -81.69
C LEU A 45 64.07 -80.27 -82.82
N THR A 46 64.46 -79.04 -83.17
CA THR A 46 65.53 -78.77 -84.16
C THR A 46 66.96 -78.99 -83.65
N SER A 47 67.15 -79.41 -82.39
CA SER A 47 68.47 -79.72 -81.81
C SER A 47 68.67 -81.18 -81.38
N LEU A 48 67.71 -82.06 -81.65
CA LEU A 48 67.77 -83.50 -81.32
C LEU A 48 68.34 -84.32 -82.49
N SER A 49 68.92 -85.49 -82.21
CA SER A 49 69.41 -86.39 -83.25
C SER A 49 68.27 -87.12 -83.96
N LEU A 50 68.52 -87.61 -85.18
CA LEU A 50 67.49 -88.23 -86.02
C LEU A 50 66.83 -89.46 -85.37
N ASP A 51 67.60 -90.25 -84.61
CA ASP A 51 67.10 -91.46 -83.93
C ASP A 51 66.13 -91.08 -82.79
N GLU A 52 66.51 -90.10 -81.96
CA GLU A 52 65.66 -89.51 -80.92
C GLU A 52 64.39 -88.88 -81.51
N LEU A 53 64.50 -88.18 -82.65
CA LEU A 53 63.38 -87.54 -83.32
C LEU A 53 62.34 -88.56 -83.84
N THR A 54 62.73 -89.78 -84.20
CA THR A 54 61.76 -90.84 -84.54
C THR A 54 61.04 -91.42 -83.32
N HIS A 55 61.68 -91.43 -82.16
CA HIS A 55 61.07 -91.87 -80.90
C HIS A 55 60.22 -90.78 -80.23
N GLU A 56 60.54 -89.50 -80.40
CA GLU A 56 59.81 -88.39 -79.77
C GLU A 56 58.29 -88.36 -80.04
N PRO A 57 57.72 -88.68 -81.23
CA PRO A 57 56.26 -88.79 -81.38
C PRO A 57 55.64 -89.93 -80.56
N THR A 58 56.40 -90.97 -80.21
CA THR A 58 55.94 -92.03 -79.29
C THR A 58 56.04 -91.60 -77.83
N SER A 59 57.11 -90.88 -77.46
CA SER A 59 57.27 -90.19 -76.18
C SER A 59 56.15 -89.18 -75.94
N LEU A 60 55.89 -88.26 -76.87
CA LEU A 60 54.78 -87.31 -76.83
C LEU A 60 53.41 -87.99 -76.71
N ARG A 61 53.15 -89.07 -77.44
CA ARG A 61 51.89 -89.80 -77.33
C ARG A 61 51.74 -90.47 -75.96
N SER A 62 52.84 -91.04 -75.42
CA SER A 62 52.88 -91.58 -74.06
C SER A 62 52.62 -90.48 -73.01
N ASN A 63 53.34 -89.36 -73.10
CA ASN A 63 53.20 -88.22 -72.18
C ASN A 63 51.82 -87.57 -72.26
N GLN A 64 51.23 -87.43 -73.45
CA GLN A 64 49.86 -86.92 -73.60
C GLN A 64 48.82 -87.90 -73.01
N GLN A 65 49.03 -89.20 -73.18
CA GLN A 65 48.15 -90.22 -72.61
C GLN A 65 48.29 -90.29 -71.09
N GLN A 66 49.51 -90.15 -70.56
CA GLN A 66 49.79 -90.05 -69.13
C GLN A 66 49.15 -88.78 -68.56
N ILE A 67 49.40 -87.58 -69.12
CA ILE A 67 48.76 -86.33 -68.65
C ILE A 67 47.22 -86.41 -68.71
N LYS A 68 46.64 -87.11 -69.70
CA LYS A 68 45.20 -87.36 -69.74
C LYS A 68 44.75 -88.33 -68.64
N GLN A 69 45.53 -89.36 -68.32
CA GLN A 69 45.26 -90.27 -67.21
C GLN A 69 45.42 -89.57 -65.86
N ASP A 70 46.47 -88.77 -65.67
CA ASP A 70 46.74 -87.97 -64.47
C ASP A 70 45.63 -86.92 -64.26
N ALA A 71 45.21 -86.20 -65.31
CA ALA A 71 44.12 -85.23 -65.24
C ALA A 71 42.76 -85.89 -65.02
N GLN A 72 42.51 -87.07 -65.58
CA GLN A 72 41.31 -87.87 -65.26
C GLN A 72 41.35 -88.38 -63.82
N GLN A 73 42.50 -88.88 -63.37
CA GLN A 73 42.68 -89.38 -62.01
C GLN A 73 42.50 -88.26 -60.98
N LEU A 74 43.10 -87.08 -61.21
CA LEU A 74 42.89 -85.88 -60.41
C LEU A 74 41.42 -85.44 -60.43
N ALA A 75 40.76 -85.43 -61.59
CA ALA A 75 39.34 -85.13 -61.70
C ALA A 75 38.44 -86.16 -60.99
N TYR A 76 38.90 -87.41 -60.79
CA TYR A 76 38.20 -88.45 -60.03
C TYR A 76 38.51 -88.43 -58.52
N THR A 77 39.76 -88.16 -58.11
CA THR A 77 40.11 -88.06 -56.67
C THR A 77 39.56 -86.78 -56.06
N ASP A 78 39.66 -85.67 -56.80
CA ASP A 78 39.34 -84.33 -56.31
C ASP A 78 37.95 -83.87 -56.80
N TYR A 79 37.15 -84.78 -57.39
CA TYR A 79 35.73 -84.58 -57.67
C TYR A 79 34.96 -83.97 -56.48
N PRO A 80 35.16 -84.43 -55.21
CA PRO A 80 34.52 -83.81 -54.06
C PRO A 80 34.93 -82.34 -53.89
N SER A 81 36.18 -81.99 -54.17
CA SER A 81 36.69 -80.61 -54.08
C SER A 81 36.01 -79.69 -55.11
N PHE A 82 35.82 -80.17 -56.36
CA PHE A 82 35.06 -79.43 -57.37
C PHE A 82 33.58 -79.29 -57.02
N LEU A 83 32.96 -80.35 -56.48
CA LEU A 83 31.54 -80.34 -56.10
C LEU A 83 31.29 -79.50 -54.84
N HIS A 84 32.25 -79.44 -53.91
CA HIS A 84 32.27 -78.48 -52.82
C HIS A 84 32.47 -77.05 -53.33
N ALA A 85 33.42 -76.78 -54.23
CA ALA A 85 33.62 -75.44 -54.80
C ALA A 85 32.36 -74.90 -55.50
N GLU A 86 31.69 -75.74 -56.30
CA GLU A 86 30.41 -75.41 -56.95
C GLU A 86 29.26 -75.26 -55.95
N SER A 87 29.28 -75.99 -54.83
CA SER A 87 28.27 -75.81 -53.76
C SER A 87 28.51 -74.55 -52.95
N CYS A 88 29.75 -74.25 -52.56
CA CYS A 88 30.14 -72.99 -51.93
C CYS A 88 29.87 -71.79 -52.84
N ARG A 89 30.05 -71.91 -54.17
CA ARG A 89 29.67 -70.87 -55.14
C ARG A 89 28.16 -70.59 -55.13
N ARG A 90 27.33 -71.64 -54.99
CA ARG A 90 25.87 -71.53 -54.91
C ARG A 90 25.39 -70.95 -53.58
N GLU A 91 26.00 -71.39 -52.48
CA GLU A 91 25.75 -70.86 -51.14
C GLU A 91 26.17 -69.38 -51.04
N LEU A 92 27.34 -69.04 -51.58
CA LEU A 92 27.80 -67.65 -51.71
C LEU A 92 26.85 -66.81 -52.57
N GLY A 93 26.31 -67.35 -53.67
CA GLY A 93 25.26 -66.70 -54.45
C GLY A 93 24.05 -66.37 -53.60
N SER A 94 23.45 -67.37 -52.95
CA SER A 94 22.25 -67.19 -52.12
C SER A 94 22.45 -66.29 -50.90
N THR A 95 23.67 -66.24 -50.34
CA THR A 95 24.00 -65.36 -49.21
C THR A 95 24.36 -63.94 -49.66
N LEU A 96 24.79 -63.75 -50.91
CA LEU A 96 24.95 -62.43 -51.52
C LEU A 96 23.59 -61.84 -51.92
N GLU A 97 22.70 -62.64 -52.53
CA GLU A 97 21.31 -62.28 -52.81
C GLU A 97 20.57 -61.90 -51.51
N GLY A 98 20.63 -62.75 -50.48
CA GLY A 98 20.07 -62.46 -49.16
C GLY A 98 20.78 -61.34 -48.37
N LEU A 99 21.92 -60.83 -48.85
CA LEU A 99 22.55 -59.61 -48.37
C LEU A 99 22.01 -58.39 -49.12
N ASP A 100 21.81 -58.48 -50.44
CA ASP A 100 21.24 -57.41 -51.28
C ASP A 100 19.77 -57.13 -50.92
N ASP A 101 18.98 -58.17 -50.63
CA ASP A 101 17.63 -58.04 -50.05
C ASP A 101 17.65 -57.25 -48.74
N ARG A 102 18.58 -57.57 -47.83
CA ARG A 102 18.71 -56.91 -46.52
C ARG A 102 19.27 -55.49 -46.62
N PHE A 103 20.18 -55.23 -47.56
CA PHE A 103 20.63 -53.88 -47.85
C PHE A 103 19.51 -53.04 -48.47
N SER A 104 18.65 -53.64 -49.30
CA SER A 104 17.45 -53.00 -49.84
C SER A 104 16.42 -52.69 -48.74
N GLU A 105 16.14 -53.63 -47.84
CA GLU A 105 15.29 -53.41 -46.66
C GLU A 105 15.85 -52.29 -45.76
N LEU A 106 17.17 -52.29 -45.54
CA LEU A 106 17.86 -51.21 -44.81
C LEU A 106 17.77 -49.86 -45.56
N LEU A 107 17.89 -49.84 -46.88
CA LEU A 107 17.74 -48.63 -47.70
C LEU A 107 16.33 -48.04 -47.62
N THR A 108 15.30 -48.90 -47.57
CA THR A 108 13.89 -48.45 -47.45
C THR A 108 13.51 -48.01 -46.03
N SER A 109 14.13 -48.57 -44.99
CA SER A 109 13.86 -48.23 -43.59
C SER A 109 14.70 -47.06 -43.06
N ALA A 110 15.90 -46.82 -43.60
CA ALA A 110 16.75 -45.68 -43.28
C ALA A 110 16.04 -44.30 -43.38
N PRO A 111 15.31 -43.93 -44.45
CA PRO A 111 14.61 -42.64 -44.52
C PRO A 111 13.47 -42.53 -43.50
N ALA A 112 12.77 -43.63 -43.18
CA ALA A 112 11.74 -43.63 -42.15
C ALA A 112 12.33 -43.41 -40.75
N LEU A 113 13.50 -44.01 -40.47
CA LEU A 113 14.26 -43.75 -39.24
C LEU A 113 14.77 -42.31 -39.19
N GLN A 114 15.32 -41.78 -40.29
CA GLN A 114 15.76 -40.38 -40.35
C GLN A 114 14.60 -39.41 -40.08
N GLN A 115 13.46 -39.60 -40.74
CA GLN A 115 12.27 -38.77 -40.52
C GLN A 115 11.78 -38.86 -39.07
N ALA A 116 11.73 -40.05 -38.48
CA ALA A 116 11.37 -40.23 -37.06
C ALA A 116 12.38 -39.55 -36.12
N CYS A 117 13.67 -39.50 -36.47
CA CYS A 117 14.69 -38.76 -35.72
C CYS A 117 14.55 -37.23 -35.86
N GLU A 118 14.14 -36.72 -37.03
CA GLU A 118 13.86 -35.31 -37.27
C GLU A 118 12.58 -34.85 -36.55
N ASP A 119 11.51 -35.65 -36.62
CA ASP A 119 10.27 -35.46 -35.85
C ASP A 119 10.52 -35.50 -34.33
N PHE A 120 11.34 -36.44 -33.85
CA PHE A 120 11.76 -36.47 -32.45
C PHE A 120 12.60 -35.24 -32.07
N ALA A 121 13.54 -34.81 -32.92
CA ALA A 121 14.40 -33.66 -32.64
C ALA A 121 13.60 -32.33 -32.56
N THR A 122 12.55 -32.17 -33.38
CA THR A 122 11.66 -31.00 -33.28
C THR A 122 10.83 -31.03 -31.99
N GLN A 123 10.19 -32.16 -31.66
CA GLN A 123 9.40 -32.29 -30.42
C GLN A 123 10.26 -32.14 -29.15
N ALA A 124 11.46 -32.76 -29.14
CA ALA A 124 12.39 -32.68 -28.01
C ALA A 124 12.92 -31.26 -27.78
N LYS A 125 13.01 -30.42 -28.83
CA LYS A 125 13.43 -29.02 -28.74
C LYS A 125 12.44 -28.18 -27.95
N ASP A 126 11.13 -28.33 -28.21
CA ASP A 126 10.09 -27.58 -27.49
C ASP A 126 10.01 -28.04 -26.01
N ILE A 127 10.10 -29.35 -25.77
CA ILE A 127 10.20 -29.91 -24.42
C ILE A 127 11.44 -29.39 -23.68
N ALA A 128 12.59 -29.26 -24.35
CA ALA A 128 13.80 -28.69 -23.77
C ALA A 128 13.66 -27.20 -23.43
N ILE A 129 12.95 -26.42 -24.27
CA ILE A 129 12.64 -25.01 -24.02
C ILE A 129 11.73 -24.86 -22.79
N GLU A 130 10.64 -25.63 -22.69
CA GLU A 130 9.76 -25.60 -21.51
C GLU A 130 10.49 -26.08 -20.24
N ARG A 131 11.32 -27.11 -20.33
CA ARG A 131 12.13 -27.57 -19.20
C ARG A 131 13.15 -26.51 -18.75
N ALA A 132 13.77 -25.79 -19.68
CA ALA A 132 14.68 -24.69 -19.36
C ALA A 132 13.96 -23.51 -18.67
N LYS A 133 12.74 -23.16 -19.11
CA LYS A 133 11.87 -22.19 -18.40
C LYS A 133 11.56 -22.68 -16.97
N MET A 134 11.14 -23.94 -16.83
CA MET A 134 10.79 -24.55 -15.55
C MET A 134 11.97 -24.54 -14.55
N THR A 135 13.17 -24.95 -15.00
CA THR A 135 14.39 -24.88 -14.18
C THR A 135 14.70 -23.46 -13.75
N ARG A 136 14.62 -22.48 -14.65
CA ARG A 136 14.89 -21.07 -14.32
C ARG A 136 13.89 -20.47 -13.33
N VAL A 137 12.63 -20.90 -13.36
CA VAL A 137 11.62 -20.52 -12.35
C VAL A 137 11.94 -21.14 -10.99
N LEU A 138 12.34 -22.42 -10.95
CA LEU A 138 12.74 -23.10 -9.71
C LEU A 138 13.97 -22.46 -9.05
N GLU A 139 14.99 -22.09 -9.83
CA GLU A 139 16.19 -21.35 -9.36
C GLU A 139 15.82 -20.04 -8.63
N HIS A 140 14.81 -19.33 -9.12
CA HIS A 140 14.40 -18.00 -8.64
C HIS A 140 13.10 -18.03 -7.82
N GLN A 141 12.66 -19.22 -7.39
CA GLN A 141 11.36 -19.42 -6.71
C GLN A 141 11.22 -18.58 -5.43
N HIS A 142 12.32 -18.39 -4.68
CA HIS A 142 12.32 -17.58 -3.46
C HIS A 142 11.99 -16.12 -3.75
N VAL A 143 12.72 -15.46 -4.66
CA VAL A 143 12.47 -14.07 -5.08
C VAL A 143 11.06 -13.88 -5.65
N LEU A 144 10.53 -14.90 -6.35
CA LEU A 144 9.15 -14.88 -6.86
C LEU A 144 8.13 -14.98 -5.72
N MET A 145 8.41 -15.75 -4.66
CA MET A 145 7.55 -15.81 -3.48
C MET A 145 7.59 -14.49 -2.72
N ASP A 146 8.78 -13.95 -2.42
CA ASP A 146 8.98 -12.67 -1.74
C ASP A 146 8.15 -11.55 -2.43
N LEU A 147 8.20 -11.50 -3.76
CA LEU A 147 7.46 -10.56 -4.61
C LEU A 147 5.93 -10.75 -4.54
N LEU A 148 5.45 -11.99 -4.44
CA LEU A 148 4.02 -12.33 -4.33
C LEU A 148 3.48 -12.17 -2.90
N GLU A 149 4.36 -12.16 -1.89
CA GLU A 149 4.03 -11.91 -0.49
C GLU A 149 3.95 -10.41 -0.16
N LEU A 150 4.58 -9.51 -0.95
CA LEU A 150 4.56 -8.06 -0.70
C LEU A 150 3.17 -7.46 -0.41
N PRO A 151 2.06 -7.83 -1.11
CA PRO A 151 0.74 -7.32 -0.76
C PRO A 151 0.23 -7.82 0.61
N GLN A 152 0.57 -9.05 1.00
CA GLN A 152 0.18 -9.62 2.30
C GLN A 152 0.99 -8.98 3.43
N LEU A 153 2.27 -8.71 3.18
CA LEU A 153 3.13 -7.96 4.09
C LEU A 153 2.63 -6.51 4.23
N MET A 154 2.29 -5.84 3.13
CA MET A 154 1.71 -4.49 3.14
C MET A 154 0.42 -4.44 3.95
N ASP A 155 -0.53 -5.34 3.67
CA ASP A 155 -1.77 -5.47 4.44
C ASP A 155 -1.43 -5.65 5.94
N THR A 156 -0.49 -6.53 6.28
CA THR A 156 -0.05 -6.80 7.67
C THR A 156 0.60 -5.59 8.34
N CYS A 157 1.41 -4.80 7.63
CA CYS A 157 1.98 -3.56 8.16
C CYS A 157 0.90 -2.52 8.46
N VAL A 158 -0.07 -2.35 7.56
CA VAL A 158 -1.20 -1.41 7.74
C VAL A 158 -2.09 -1.84 8.90
N TRP A 159 -2.49 -3.12 8.99
CA TRP A 159 -3.31 -3.64 10.10
C TRP A 159 -2.65 -3.50 11.49
N ASN A 160 -1.32 -3.54 11.57
CA ASN A 160 -0.58 -3.37 12.83
C ASN A 160 -0.14 -1.91 13.11
N GLY A 161 -0.41 -0.96 12.20
CA GLY A 161 -0.03 0.44 12.34
C GLY A 161 1.46 0.76 12.07
N TYR A 162 2.20 -0.15 11.42
CA TYR A 162 3.58 0.05 10.96
C TYR A 162 3.62 0.88 9.67
N TYR A 163 3.12 2.12 9.76
CA TYR A 163 2.89 2.99 8.61
C TYR A 163 4.19 3.47 7.93
N SER A 164 5.29 3.56 8.66
CA SER A 164 6.63 3.87 8.11
C SER A 164 7.06 2.82 7.10
N GLU A 165 7.01 1.56 7.53
CA GLU A 165 7.40 0.36 6.80
C GLU A 165 6.46 0.12 5.61
N ALA A 166 5.15 0.34 5.80
CA ALA A 166 4.16 0.30 4.71
C ALA A 166 4.46 1.32 3.59
N MET A 167 4.82 2.57 3.93
CA MET A 167 5.22 3.55 2.92
C MET A 167 6.53 3.19 2.22
N ASP A 168 7.50 2.61 2.93
CA ASP A 168 8.77 2.19 2.35
C ASP A 168 8.57 0.99 1.37
N LEU A 169 7.66 0.07 1.69
CA LEU A 169 7.20 -0.99 0.78
C LEU A 169 6.47 -0.44 -0.45
N ALA A 170 5.56 0.52 -0.27
CA ALA A 170 4.84 1.17 -1.38
C ALA A 170 5.82 1.90 -2.32
N ALA A 171 6.81 2.61 -1.77
CA ALA A 171 7.87 3.25 -2.55
C ALA A 171 8.74 2.22 -3.30
N HIS A 172 9.09 1.10 -2.67
CA HIS A 172 9.81 0.01 -3.33
C HIS A 172 9.05 -0.56 -4.53
N VAL A 173 7.74 -0.83 -4.39
CA VAL A 173 6.93 -1.39 -5.49
C VAL A 173 6.66 -0.36 -6.59
N ARG A 174 6.50 0.94 -6.26
CA ARG A 174 6.44 2.05 -7.24
C ARG A 174 7.72 2.09 -8.10
N LEU A 175 8.90 1.95 -7.48
CA LEU A 175 10.18 1.85 -8.19
C LEU A 175 10.30 0.56 -9.02
N LEU A 176 9.83 -0.57 -8.50
CA LEU A 176 9.84 -1.86 -9.19
C LEU A 176 8.97 -1.85 -10.46
N GLN A 177 7.78 -1.24 -10.39
CA GLN A 177 6.86 -1.08 -11.51
C GLN A 177 7.46 -0.21 -12.63
N VAL A 178 8.12 0.89 -12.27
CA VAL A 178 8.82 1.77 -13.23
C VAL A 178 10.00 1.05 -13.90
N ARG A 179 10.74 0.22 -13.15
CA ARG A 179 11.89 -0.53 -13.66
C ARG A 179 11.49 -1.75 -14.50
N TYR A 180 10.36 -2.39 -14.19
CA TYR A 180 9.89 -3.62 -14.79
C TYR A 180 8.38 -3.55 -15.06
N PRO A 181 7.95 -3.08 -16.25
CA PRO A 181 6.54 -2.92 -16.61
C PRO A 181 5.87 -4.27 -16.98
N LEU A 182 5.89 -5.23 -16.05
CA LEU A 182 5.27 -6.55 -16.18
C LEU A 182 3.84 -6.53 -15.63
N PRO A 183 2.90 -7.29 -16.23
CA PRO A 183 1.50 -7.31 -15.79
C PRO A 183 1.33 -7.79 -14.35
N VAL A 184 2.15 -8.76 -13.90
CA VAL A 184 2.15 -9.26 -12.51
C VAL A 184 2.54 -8.15 -11.52
N ILE A 185 3.61 -7.41 -11.83
CA ILE A 185 4.08 -6.29 -10.99
C ILE A 185 3.05 -5.16 -10.95
N ARG A 186 2.34 -4.92 -12.07
CA ARG A 186 1.18 -4.02 -12.08
C ARG A 186 0.07 -4.50 -11.13
N THR A 187 -0.35 -5.76 -11.18
CA THR A 187 -1.39 -6.27 -10.26
C THR A 187 -0.97 -6.25 -8.79
N ILE A 188 0.33 -6.38 -8.50
CA ILE A 188 0.91 -6.22 -7.15
C ILE A 188 0.84 -4.75 -6.72
N TYR A 189 1.24 -3.81 -7.59
CA TYR A 189 1.14 -2.37 -7.35
C TYR A 189 -0.32 -1.93 -7.14
N ASP A 190 -1.24 -2.33 -8.02
CA ASP A 190 -2.66 -1.95 -7.94
C ASP A 190 -3.29 -2.42 -6.60
N ARG A 191 -2.90 -3.59 -6.09
CA ARG A 191 -3.34 -4.09 -4.76
C ARG A 191 -2.67 -3.34 -3.60
N ILE A 192 -1.39 -3.01 -3.70
CA ILE A 192 -0.65 -2.26 -2.67
C ILE A 192 -1.16 -0.81 -2.58
N GLN A 193 -1.56 -0.20 -3.71
CA GLN A 193 -2.24 1.10 -3.72
C GLN A 193 -3.55 1.05 -2.94
N ALA A 194 -4.41 0.05 -3.18
CA ALA A 194 -5.66 -0.12 -2.43
C ALA A 194 -5.43 -0.31 -0.91
N SER A 195 -4.33 -0.94 -0.51
CA SER A 195 -3.91 -1.06 0.90
C SER A 195 -3.40 0.28 1.46
N SER A 196 -2.72 1.10 0.63
CA SER A 196 -2.34 2.48 0.97
C SER A 196 -3.54 3.42 1.10
N ASP A 197 -4.60 3.22 0.31
CA ASP A 197 -5.84 3.99 0.40
C ASP A 197 -6.60 3.65 1.72
N LEU A 198 -6.53 2.38 2.17
CA LEU A 198 -7.01 1.98 3.49
C LEU A 198 -6.18 2.61 4.62
N MET A 199 -4.85 2.66 4.49
CA MET A 199 -3.95 3.34 5.43
C MET A 199 -4.28 4.83 5.55
N LEU A 200 -4.58 5.51 4.45
CA LEU A 200 -5.04 6.91 4.45
C LEU A 200 -6.35 7.08 5.26
N ILE A 201 -7.34 6.20 5.05
CA ILE A 201 -8.61 6.21 5.80
C ILE A 201 -8.37 5.99 7.30
N GLN A 202 -7.48 5.06 7.66
CA GLN A 202 -7.10 4.80 9.06
C GLN A 202 -6.43 6.01 9.71
N LEU A 203 -5.46 6.65 9.04
CA LEU A 203 -4.77 7.84 9.54
C LEU A 203 -5.72 9.03 9.72
N ILE A 204 -6.63 9.26 8.76
CA ILE A 204 -7.70 10.27 8.85
C ILE A 204 -8.66 9.96 10.02
N SER A 205 -9.00 8.69 10.24
CA SER A 205 -9.84 8.27 11.37
C SER A 205 -9.16 8.55 12.72
N HIS A 206 -7.84 8.34 12.84
CA HIS A 206 -7.07 8.68 14.03
C HIS A 206 -7.00 10.21 14.28
N LEU A 207 -6.94 11.05 13.23
CA LEU A 207 -7.00 12.51 13.39
C LEU A 207 -8.34 13.03 13.95
N ARG A 208 -9.45 12.30 13.75
CA ARG A 208 -10.77 12.62 14.32
C ARG A 208 -10.92 12.24 15.80
N GLN A 209 -9.93 11.57 16.38
CA GLN A 209 -9.93 11.18 17.79
C GLN A 209 -9.18 12.21 18.66
N PRO A 210 -9.42 12.25 19.99
CA PRO A 210 -8.64 13.05 20.91
C PRO A 210 -7.20 12.51 21.03
N ILE A 211 -6.28 13.10 20.27
CA ILE A 211 -4.87 12.70 20.17
C ILE A 211 -3.90 13.77 20.70
N LYS A 212 -2.76 13.34 21.25
CA LYS A 212 -1.70 14.23 21.72
C LYS A 212 -0.90 14.81 20.55
N LEU A 213 -0.36 16.02 20.72
CA LEU A 213 0.48 16.72 19.71
C LEU A 213 1.51 15.82 19.01
N ALA A 214 2.33 15.07 19.75
CA ALA A 214 3.35 14.20 19.15
C ALA A 214 2.77 13.12 18.20
N VAL A 215 1.56 12.60 18.50
CA VAL A 215 0.86 11.62 17.65
C VAL A 215 0.29 12.34 16.42
N ALA A 216 -0.26 13.54 16.58
CA ALA A 216 -0.73 14.37 15.46
C ALA A 216 0.43 14.77 14.52
N MET A 217 1.59 15.14 15.05
CA MET A 217 2.81 15.41 14.27
C MET A 217 3.26 14.20 13.47
N ASN A 218 3.28 13.01 14.08
CA ASN A 218 3.65 11.77 13.38
C ASN A 218 2.64 11.45 12.26
N ILE A 219 1.32 11.49 12.54
CA ILE A 219 0.28 11.22 11.53
C ILE A 219 0.37 12.22 10.37
N ILE A 220 0.53 13.52 10.64
CA ILE A 220 0.72 14.53 9.59
C ILE A 220 2.06 14.33 8.85
N GLY A 221 3.10 13.83 9.52
CA GLY A 221 4.35 13.40 8.90
C GLY A 221 4.16 12.23 7.93
N HIS A 222 3.39 11.21 8.29
CA HIS A 222 3.02 10.11 7.40
C HIS A 222 2.16 10.60 6.22
N LEU A 223 1.16 11.45 6.47
CA LEU A 223 0.32 12.05 5.41
C LEU A 223 1.13 12.91 4.43
N ARG A 224 2.13 13.67 4.90
CA ARG A 224 3.11 14.37 4.04
C ARG A 224 3.95 13.39 3.21
N ARG A 225 4.43 12.29 3.82
CA ARG A 225 5.24 11.26 3.15
C ARG A 225 4.49 10.43 2.11
N MET A 226 3.16 10.33 2.17
CA MET A 226 2.36 9.62 1.17
C MET A 226 2.06 10.44 -0.10
N GLU A 227 2.40 11.74 -0.15
CA GLU A 227 2.21 12.61 -1.33
C GLU A 227 0.74 12.70 -1.84
N VAL A 228 -0.27 12.44 -0.99
CA VAL A 228 -1.70 12.35 -1.39
C VAL A 228 -2.34 13.73 -1.64
N PHE A 229 -1.78 14.79 -1.07
CA PHE A 229 -2.31 16.16 -1.19
C PHE A 229 -1.38 17.01 -2.05
N ASP A 230 -1.90 17.58 -3.13
CA ASP A 230 -1.13 18.41 -4.06
C ASP A 230 -0.66 19.73 -3.40
N SER A 231 -1.39 20.21 -2.39
CA SER A 231 -1.00 21.39 -1.61
C SER A 231 -1.02 21.18 -0.10
N GLU A 232 -0.10 21.85 0.58
CA GLU A 232 -0.09 21.89 2.06
C GLU A 232 -1.35 22.56 2.64
N ARG A 233 -2.06 23.37 1.82
CA ARG A 233 -3.31 24.02 2.21
C ARG A 233 -4.46 23.02 2.31
N GLU A 234 -4.54 22.02 1.43
CA GLU A 234 -5.46 20.89 1.59
C GLU A 234 -5.16 20.11 2.88
N LEU A 235 -3.90 19.79 3.15
CA LEU A 235 -3.50 19.08 4.37
C LEU A 235 -3.88 19.87 5.65
N ARG A 236 -3.71 21.20 5.64
CA ARG A 236 -4.17 22.10 6.72
C ARG A 236 -5.69 22.08 6.88
N MET A 237 -6.44 22.15 5.78
CA MET A 237 -7.91 22.08 5.80
C MET A 237 -8.43 20.71 6.27
N VAL A 238 -7.82 19.60 5.83
CA VAL A 238 -8.17 18.24 6.27
C VAL A 238 -7.86 18.05 7.75
N PHE A 239 -6.72 18.53 8.24
CA PHE A 239 -6.42 18.55 9.68
C PHE A 239 -7.48 19.33 10.47
N LEU A 240 -7.79 20.57 10.07
CA LEU A 240 -8.78 21.41 10.74
C LEU A 240 -10.18 20.76 10.70
N ARG A 241 -10.60 20.16 9.58
CA ARG A 241 -11.90 19.46 9.46
C ARG A 241 -11.95 18.22 10.36
N CYS A 242 -10.95 17.35 10.33
CA CYS A 242 -10.93 16.15 11.19
C CYS A 242 -10.95 16.52 12.68
N ARG A 243 -10.25 17.61 13.04
CA ARG A 243 -10.24 18.13 14.40
C ARG A 243 -11.54 18.89 14.74
N HIS A 244 -12.24 19.48 13.78
CA HIS A 244 -13.59 20.03 13.97
C HIS A 244 -14.60 18.91 14.26
N ASP A 245 -14.58 17.80 13.50
CA ASP A 245 -15.42 16.62 13.78
C ASP A 245 -15.22 16.13 15.22
N CYS A 246 -13.97 16.13 15.72
CA CYS A 246 -13.64 15.78 17.10
C CYS A 246 -14.25 16.76 18.13
N VAL A 247 -14.40 18.05 17.79
CA VAL A 247 -15.05 19.04 18.64
C VAL A 247 -16.57 18.89 18.59
N GLU A 248 -17.17 18.74 17.40
CA GLU A 248 -18.60 18.48 17.23
C GLU A 248 -19.03 17.26 18.08
N GLN A 249 -18.34 16.13 17.95
CA GLN A 249 -18.58 14.92 18.77
C GLN A 249 -18.35 15.10 20.28
N ARG A 250 -17.57 16.11 20.71
CA ARG A 250 -17.40 16.47 22.12
C ARG A 250 -18.54 17.36 22.61
N LEU A 251 -19.04 18.26 21.77
CA LEU A 251 -20.15 19.16 22.08
C LEU A 251 -21.49 18.41 22.12
N GLU A 252 -21.72 17.45 21.23
CA GLU A 252 -22.91 16.57 21.23
C GLU A 252 -23.09 15.80 22.55
N ARG A 253 -21.98 15.45 23.23
CA ARG A 253 -22.00 14.76 24.53
C ARG A 253 -22.38 15.67 25.70
N ILE A 254 -22.36 16.99 25.50
CA ILE A 254 -22.85 17.95 26.49
C ILE A 254 -24.37 17.99 26.34
N LYS A 255 -25.10 17.40 27.32
CA LYS A 255 -26.57 17.47 27.38
C LYS A 255 -27.04 18.91 27.20
N LYS A 256 -27.68 19.23 26.06
CA LYS A 256 -28.45 20.47 25.91
C LYS A 256 -29.55 20.50 27.00
N PRO A 257 -29.93 21.68 27.53
CA PRO A 257 -31.20 21.81 28.23
C PRO A 257 -32.30 21.39 27.25
N ALA A 258 -33.19 20.50 27.68
CA ALA A 258 -33.92 19.66 26.74
C ALA A 258 -35.06 20.40 26.01
N ASP A 259 -35.08 20.27 24.68
CA ASP A 259 -36.28 20.46 23.84
C ASP A 259 -37.26 19.28 24.04
N ASP A 260 -37.64 19.01 25.28
CA ASP A 260 -38.44 17.83 25.71
C ASP A 260 -39.94 18.01 25.38
N ALA A 261 -40.23 18.48 24.17
CA ALA A 261 -41.55 18.74 23.61
C ALA A 261 -41.98 17.70 22.56
N THR A 262 -41.09 16.77 22.17
CA THR A 262 -41.36 15.76 21.14
C THR A 262 -40.87 14.37 21.53
N VAL A 263 -41.75 13.37 21.34
CA VAL A 263 -41.58 11.94 21.69
C VAL A 263 -41.69 11.70 23.22
N TYR A 264 -42.78 11.15 23.78
CA TYR A 264 -43.74 10.19 23.21
C TYR A 264 -45.20 10.66 23.22
N ILE A 265 -45.86 10.61 22.05
CA ILE A 265 -47.31 10.40 21.96
C ILE A 265 -47.54 8.93 21.58
N VAL A 266 -47.67 8.05 22.59
CA VAL A 266 -48.15 6.67 22.39
C VAL A 266 -49.20 6.33 23.44
N SER A 267 -50.45 6.53 23.04
CA SER A 267 -51.66 5.80 23.42
C SER A 267 -51.64 4.97 24.72
N SER A 268 -52.28 5.51 25.77
CA SER A 268 -52.97 4.71 26.79
C SER A 268 -54.20 5.47 27.27
N SER A 269 -55.37 5.04 26.84
CA SER A 269 -56.65 5.69 27.10
C SER A 269 -57.23 5.31 28.47
N THR A 270 -57.85 6.26 29.19
CA THR A 270 -59.31 6.28 29.52
C THR A 270 -59.65 7.38 30.56
N THR A 271 -60.90 7.88 30.51
CA THR A 271 -61.60 8.73 31.51
C THR A 271 -61.08 10.15 31.84
N MET A 272 -61.67 11.13 31.13
CA MET A 272 -62.53 12.17 31.72
C MET A 272 -62.00 13.01 32.90
N ALA A 273 -61.48 14.22 32.61
CA ALA A 273 -61.66 15.41 33.44
C ALA A 273 -61.61 16.69 32.58
N THR A 274 -62.47 17.67 32.86
CA THR A 274 -62.52 18.96 32.13
C THR A 274 -61.96 20.09 32.98
N THR A 275 -60.87 20.73 32.55
CA THR A 275 -60.56 22.13 32.86
C THR A 275 -59.77 22.76 31.72
N VAL A 276 -60.10 24.01 31.37
CA VAL A 276 -59.27 24.83 30.48
C VAL A 276 -58.26 25.57 31.34
N SER A 277 -56.98 25.28 31.16
CA SER A 277 -55.86 25.96 31.82
C SER A 277 -55.00 26.70 30.79
N ALA A 278 -54.41 27.81 31.20
CA ALA A 278 -53.59 28.68 30.36
C ALA A 278 -52.35 27.95 29.77
N PRO A 279 -51.73 28.48 28.69
CA PRO A 279 -50.46 27.96 28.19
C PRO A 279 -49.34 28.17 29.23
N THR A 280 -49.12 27.15 30.06
CA THR A 280 -48.00 27.09 30.99
C THR A 280 -46.71 26.99 30.19
N THR A 281 -45.93 28.06 30.18
CA THR A 281 -44.53 28.04 29.71
C THR A 281 -43.76 27.01 30.52
N ILE A 282 -43.35 25.92 29.87
CA ILE A 282 -42.54 24.87 30.50
C ILE A 282 -41.22 25.52 30.95
N PRO A 283 -40.83 25.41 32.23
CA PRO A 283 -39.58 25.98 32.69
C PRO A 283 -38.41 25.12 32.20
N THR A 284 -37.79 25.53 31.09
CA THR A 284 -36.39 25.20 30.81
C THR A 284 -35.58 25.64 32.03
N ASN A 285 -35.04 24.67 32.78
CA ASN A 285 -34.43 24.95 34.07
C ASN A 285 -33.25 25.93 33.90
N SER A 286 -33.35 27.11 34.52
CA SER A 286 -32.33 28.15 34.48
C SER A 286 -30.97 27.64 34.99
N GLN A 287 -30.97 26.68 35.93
CA GLN A 287 -29.75 26.06 36.43
C GLN A 287 -29.12 25.11 35.40
N ASP A 288 -29.90 24.24 34.78
CA ASP A 288 -29.39 23.31 33.75
C ASP A 288 -28.88 24.06 32.51
N THR A 289 -29.52 25.18 32.16
CA THR A 289 -29.08 26.05 31.05
C THR A 289 -27.77 26.76 31.38
N PHE A 290 -27.60 27.25 32.62
CA PHE A 290 -26.33 27.80 33.09
C PHE A 290 -25.22 26.73 33.11
N ASP A 291 -25.47 25.54 33.67
CA ASP A 291 -24.49 24.46 33.72
C ASP A 291 -24.16 23.89 32.32
N TYR A 292 -25.09 23.94 31.37
CA TYR A 292 -24.83 23.67 29.95
C TYR A 292 -23.87 24.70 29.35
N LEU A 293 -24.22 25.99 29.39
CA LEU A 293 -23.40 27.06 28.81
C LEU A 293 -22.01 27.13 29.44
N LYS A 294 -21.92 26.91 30.75
CA LYS A 294 -20.65 26.80 31.48
C LYS A 294 -19.76 25.67 30.96
N ARG A 295 -20.31 24.47 30.75
CA ARG A 295 -19.55 23.33 30.19
C ARG A 295 -19.19 23.56 28.72
N TYR A 296 -20.10 24.15 27.94
CA TYR A 296 -19.86 24.51 26.55
C TYR A 296 -18.67 25.48 26.41
N VAL A 297 -18.64 26.57 27.19
CA VAL A 297 -17.56 27.57 27.17
C VAL A 297 -16.21 26.96 27.57
N ASP A 298 -16.15 26.09 28.58
CA ASP A 298 -14.87 25.43 28.94
C ASP A 298 -14.39 24.43 27.89
N VAL A 299 -15.28 23.64 27.28
CA VAL A 299 -14.90 22.71 26.18
C VAL A 299 -14.45 23.48 24.95
N MET A 300 -15.16 24.53 24.54
CA MET A 300 -14.75 25.39 23.43
C MET A 300 -13.38 26.02 23.70
N ARG A 301 -13.13 26.53 24.91
CA ARG A 301 -11.84 27.09 25.30
C ARG A 301 -10.70 26.08 25.21
N GLU A 302 -10.88 24.89 25.77
CA GLU A 302 -9.86 23.83 25.73
C GLU A 302 -9.55 23.46 24.28
N GLN A 303 -10.58 23.25 23.45
CA GLN A 303 -10.41 22.79 22.07
C GLN A 303 -9.88 23.87 21.12
N MET A 304 -10.25 25.14 21.31
CA MET A 304 -9.63 26.24 20.56
C MET A 304 -8.16 26.41 20.93
N PHE A 305 -7.79 26.25 22.20
CA PHE A 305 -6.38 26.31 22.64
C PHE A 305 -5.56 25.11 22.14
N GLU A 306 -6.10 23.88 22.25
CA GLU A 306 -5.47 22.66 21.72
C GLU A 306 -5.31 22.74 20.20
N MET A 307 -6.34 23.19 19.48
CA MET A 307 -6.29 23.38 18.02
C MET A 307 -5.22 24.39 17.62
N ALA A 308 -5.21 25.57 18.26
CA ALA A 308 -4.27 26.63 17.92
C ALA A 308 -2.82 26.21 18.18
N THR A 309 -2.55 25.58 19.32
CA THR A 309 -1.21 25.08 19.68
C THR A 309 -0.78 23.89 18.82
N HIS A 310 -1.67 22.96 18.48
CA HIS A 310 -1.36 21.86 17.57
C HIS A 310 -1.07 22.37 16.15
N TYR A 311 -1.94 23.22 15.59
CA TYR A 311 -1.76 23.76 14.24
C TYR A 311 -0.44 24.53 14.13
N THR A 312 -0.20 25.50 15.02
CA THR A 312 1.01 26.33 14.99
C THR A 312 2.31 25.55 15.20
N SER A 313 2.25 24.39 15.86
CA SER A 313 3.39 23.47 16.01
C SER A 313 3.56 22.44 14.88
N ILE A 314 2.55 22.25 14.01
CA ILE A 314 2.57 21.27 12.90
C ILE A 314 2.87 21.94 11.55
N PHE A 315 2.42 23.19 11.38
CA PHE A 315 2.42 23.94 10.13
C PHE A 315 3.28 25.22 10.17
N SER A 316 4.22 25.30 11.11
CA SER A 316 5.08 26.47 11.41
C SER A 316 5.82 26.99 10.16
N SER A 317 5.27 28.00 9.50
CA SER A 317 5.75 28.51 8.21
C SER A 317 5.31 29.96 7.99
N ASN A 318 6.07 30.73 7.21
CA ASN A 318 5.90 32.19 7.09
C ASN A 318 4.74 32.67 6.18
N GLU A 319 3.81 31.80 5.77
CA GLU A 319 2.57 32.30 5.15
C GLU A 319 1.65 32.91 6.22
N ALA A 320 0.91 33.97 5.87
CA ALA A 320 -0.09 34.52 6.77
C ALA A 320 -1.24 33.50 6.94
N ASP A 321 -1.37 32.90 8.13
CA ASP A 321 -2.34 31.83 8.44
C ASP A 321 -3.79 32.33 8.51
N THR A 322 -4.32 32.72 7.35
CA THR A 322 -5.72 33.06 7.11
C THR A 322 -6.65 31.89 7.44
N ILE A 323 -6.24 30.65 7.13
CA ILE A 323 -7.06 29.44 7.36
C ILE A 323 -7.30 29.21 8.86
N LEU A 324 -6.27 29.35 9.71
CA LEU A 324 -6.43 29.22 11.16
C LEU A 324 -7.24 30.37 11.75
N SER A 325 -7.01 31.60 11.31
CA SER A 325 -7.69 32.78 11.84
C SER A 325 -9.17 32.84 11.43
N ASP A 326 -9.52 32.41 10.22
CA ASP A 326 -10.89 32.21 9.77
C ASP A 326 -11.60 31.11 10.57
N TYR A 327 -10.96 29.93 10.73
CA TYR A 327 -11.49 28.85 11.57
C TYR A 327 -11.73 29.31 13.02
N MET A 328 -10.79 30.03 13.62
CA MET A 328 -10.96 30.57 14.97
C MET A 328 -12.09 31.59 15.05
N THR A 329 -12.29 32.41 14.01
CA THR A 329 -13.42 33.35 13.91
C THR A 329 -14.75 32.61 13.84
N HIS A 330 -14.85 31.55 13.03
CA HIS A 330 -16.03 30.67 12.99
C HIS A 330 -16.33 30.03 14.36
N MET A 331 -15.31 29.56 15.09
CA MET A 331 -15.50 29.03 16.46
C MET A 331 -16.02 30.09 17.43
N VAL A 332 -15.57 31.36 17.32
CA VAL A 332 -16.12 32.47 18.11
C VAL A 332 -17.57 32.79 17.73
N MET A 333 -17.93 32.71 16.45
CA MET A 333 -19.31 32.87 15.99
C MET A 333 -20.24 31.76 16.51
N GLN A 334 -19.75 30.51 16.60
CA GLN A 334 -20.49 29.42 17.24
C GLN A 334 -20.78 29.72 18.73
N ILE A 335 -19.79 30.23 19.47
CA ILE A 335 -19.99 30.70 20.86
C ILE A 335 -21.02 31.84 20.91
N GLN A 336 -20.98 32.80 19.97
CA GLN A 336 -21.94 33.90 19.90
C GLN A 336 -23.37 33.42 19.66
N HIS A 337 -23.56 32.44 18.78
CA HIS A 337 -24.86 31.88 18.45
C HIS A 337 -25.46 31.16 19.66
N ILE A 338 -24.73 30.22 20.25
CA ILE A 338 -25.16 29.42 21.41
C ILE A 338 -25.42 30.29 22.65
N LEU A 339 -24.63 31.35 22.87
CA LEU A 339 -24.94 32.33 23.91
C LEU A 339 -26.23 33.09 23.58
N THR A 340 -26.39 33.60 22.36
CA THR A 340 -27.58 34.38 21.98
C THR A 340 -28.87 33.54 22.01
N GLU A 341 -28.78 32.23 21.78
CA GLU A 341 -29.88 31.27 21.82
C GLU A 341 -30.34 30.91 23.25
N HIS A 342 -29.42 30.84 24.22
CA HIS A 342 -29.71 30.30 25.55
C HIS A 342 -29.58 31.29 26.73
N LEU A 343 -28.92 32.44 26.56
CA LEU A 343 -28.62 33.37 27.67
C LEU A 343 -29.86 34.01 28.31
N HIS A 344 -30.97 34.13 27.57
CA HIS A 344 -32.22 34.70 28.10
C HIS A 344 -33.05 33.74 28.96
N TYR A 345 -32.70 32.45 29.04
CA TYR A 345 -33.33 31.50 29.97
C TYR A 345 -32.69 31.50 31.37
N ILE A 346 -31.69 32.36 31.61
CA ILE A 346 -31.05 32.50 32.93
C ILE A 346 -31.73 33.63 33.71
N ASP A 347 -32.53 33.27 34.71
CA ASP A 347 -33.26 34.23 35.58
C ASP A 347 -32.38 34.86 36.69
N ASP A 348 -31.17 34.34 36.93
CA ASP A 348 -30.27 34.83 37.98
C ASP A 348 -29.12 35.71 37.45
N THR A 349 -28.96 36.89 38.07
CA THR A 349 -27.88 37.83 37.80
C THR A 349 -26.51 37.32 38.30
N SER A 350 -26.46 36.49 39.35
CA SER A 350 -25.19 35.93 39.84
C SER A 350 -24.63 34.86 38.89
N ALA A 351 -25.50 34.00 38.34
CA ALA A 351 -25.18 33.05 37.28
C ALA A 351 -24.68 33.76 36.01
N LEU A 352 -25.35 34.82 35.55
CA LEU A 352 -24.90 35.64 34.42
C LEU A 352 -23.52 36.27 34.67
N ALA A 353 -23.27 36.83 35.86
CA ALA A 353 -21.97 37.37 36.23
C ALA A 353 -20.86 36.30 36.27
N SER A 354 -21.18 35.09 36.73
CA SER A 354 -20.27 33.94 36.75
C SER A 354 -19.90 33.50 35.33
N LEU A 355 -20.89 33.35 34.44
CA LEU A 355 -20.69 32.98 33.03
C LEU A 355 -19.89 34.06 32.27
N LEU A 356 -20.18 35.34 32.49
CA LEU A 356 -19.40 36.44 31.92
C LEU A 356 -17.94 36.41 32.39
N THR A 357 -17.69 36.15 33.67
CA THR A 357 -16.33 36.01 34.23
C THR A 357 -15.58 34.84 33.59
N GLN A 358 -16.26 33.70 33.41
CA GLN A 358 -15.70 32.53 32.73
C GLN A 358 -15.36 32.83 31.26
N LEU A 359 -16.23 33.54 30.56
CA LEU A 359 -16.05 33.93 29.15
C LEU A 359 -14.93 34.96 28.97
N GLN A 360 -14.77 35.89 29.92
CA GLN A 360 -13.62 36.80 29.99
C GLN A 360 -12.30 36.03 30.21
N TYR A 361 -12.29 35.05 31.11
CA TYR A 361 -11.13 34.18 31.32
C TYR A 361 -10.85 33.28 30.10
N CYS A 362 -11.89 32.86 29.38
CA CYS A 362 -11.76 32.14 28.12
C CYS A 362 -11.00 32.97 27.07
N GLY A 363 -11.50 34.17 26.75
CA GLY A 363 -10.81 35.09 25.82
C GLY A 363 -9.41 35.50 26.29
N MET A 364 -9.20 35.70 27.59
CA MET A 364 -7.86 35.96 28.15
C MET A 364 -6.90 34.79 27.97
N SER A 365 -7.37 33.54 28.08
CA SER A 365 -6.54 32.35 27.87
C SER A 365 -6.19 32.12 26.39
N LEU A 366 -7.12 32.44 25.48
CA LEU A 366 -6.92 32.34 24.02
C LEU A 366 -6.12 33.53 23.44
N GLY A 367 -6.10 34.68 24.13
CA GLY A 367 -5.24 35.82 23.79
C GLY A 367 -3.74 35.48 23.80
N ARG A 368 -3.33 34.42 24.53
CA ARG A 368 -1.97 33.85 24.47
C ARG A 368 -1.58 33.29 23.10
N VAL A 369 -2.58 32.99 22.26
CA VAL A 369 -2.42 32.50 20.88
C VAL A 369 -3.00 33.51 19.87
N GLY A 370 -3.07 34.79 20.26
CA GLY A 370 -3.47 35.91 19.40
C GLY A 370 -4.98 36.17 19.28
N LEU A 371 -5.83 35.38 19.93
CA LEU A 371 -7.30 35.50 19.81
C LEU A 371 -7.94 36.11 21.07
N ASP A 372 -8.31 37.39 21.02
CA ASP A 372 -9.05 38.07 22.08
C ASP A 372 -10.39 38.62 21.58
N PHE A 373 -11.47 38.05 22.10
CA PHE A 373 -12.86 38.40 21.77
C PHE A 373 -13.64 38.99 22.95
N ARG A 374 -12.98 39.33 24.07
CA ARG A 374 -13.65 39.69 25.35
C ARG A 374 -14.69 40.82 25.22
N HIS A 375 -14.54 41.70 24.24
CA HIS A 375 -15.45 42.81 23.97
C HIS A 375 -16.71 42.42 23.18
N LEU A 376 -16.68 41.34 22.38
CA LEU A 376 -17.78 41.00 21.46
C LEU A 376 -19.08 40.62 22.20
N PHE A 377 -18.95 39.95 23.36
CA PHE A 377 -20.08 39.41 24.10
C PHE A 377 -20.72 40.39 25.09
N VAL A 378 -20.12 41.56 25.33
CA VAL A 378 -20.57 42.50 26.38
C VAL A 378 -22.03 42.94 26.16
N SER A 379 -22.41 43.25 24.91
CA SER A 379 -23.77 43.68 24.59
C SER A 379 -24.81 42.56 24.78
N SER A 380 -24.45 41.30 24.53
CA SER A 380 -25.35 40.16 24.77
C SER A 380 -25.68 40.00 26.26
N PHE A 381 -24.68 40.14 27.14
CA PHE A 381 -24.89 40.10 28.59
C PHE A 381 -25.63 41.35 29.11
N GLU A 382 -25.38 42.54 28.55
CA GLU A 382 -26.15 43.74 28.88
C GLU A 382 -27.65 43.54 28.56
N GLN A 383 -27.96 43.00 27.37
CA GLN A 383 -29.33 42.73 26.95
C GLN A 383 -30.03 41.68 27.83
N ALA A 384 -29.32 40.65 28.31
CA ALA A 384 -29.85 39.64 29.22
C ALA A 384 -30.04 40.13 30.66
N VAL A 385 -29.13 40.96 31.19
CA VAL A 385 -29.22 41.49 32.57
C VAL A 385 -30.28 42.58 32.70
N LYS A 386 -30.50 43.40 31.66
CA LYS A 386 -31.47 44.51 31.64
C LYS A 386 -32.89 44.15 32.12
N PRO A 387 -33.57 43.09 31.61
CA PRO A 387 -34.91 42.72 32.11
C PRO A 387 -34.89 42.25 33.57
N LEU A 388 -33.84 41.58 34.04
CA LEU A 388 -33.73 41.10 35.43
C LEU A 388 -33.59 42.25 36.43
N VAL A 389 -32.76 43.26 36.09
CA VAL A 389 -32.62 44.48 36.90
C VAL A 389 -33.93 45.25 36.94
N LEU A 390 -34.64 45.39 35.81
CA LEU A 390 -35.95 46.06 35.79
C LEU A 390 -37.01 45.30 36.62
N ARG A 391 -37.03 43.96 36.54
CA ARG A 391 -37.94 43.09 37.32
C ARG A 391 -37.68 43.18 38.82
N THR A 392 -36.41 43.16 39.24
CA THR A 392 -36.03 43.29 40.65
C THR A 392 -36.28 44.70 41.20
N MET A 393 -36.07 45.76 40.42
CA MET A 393 -36.43 47.13 40.81
C MET A 393 -37.95 47.34 40.95
N ASP A 394 -38.75 46.77 40.06
CA ASP A 394 -40.21 46.75 40.16
C ASP A 394 -40.70 45.98 41.39
N GLN A 395 -40.14 44.80 41.66
CA GLN A 395 -40.41 44.03 42.88
C GLN A 395 -40.03 44.80 44.16
N ALA A 396 -38.85 45.41 44.21
CA ALA A 396 -38.42 46.22 45.35
C ALA A 396 -39.33 47.44 45.57
N THR A 397 -39.77 48.08 44.49
CA THR A 397 -40.73 49.19 44.54
C THR A 397 -42.08 48.73 45.08
N LYS A 398 -42.59 47.58 44.63
CA LYS A 398 -43.84 46.98 45.14
C LYS A 398 -43.76 46.66 46.63
N LEU A 399 -42.67 46.04 47.09
CA LEU A 399 -42.44 45.76 48.51
C LEU A 399 -42.38 47.06 49.33
N LEU A 400 -41.61 48.06 48.89
CA LEU A 400 -41.55 49.37 49.55
C LEU A 400 -42.92 50.08 49.61
N THR A 401 -43.75 49.97 48.57
CA THR A 401 -45.13 50.51 48.63
C THR A 401 -46.02 49.75 49.61
N ILE A 402 -45.88 48.43 49.73
CA ILE A 402 -46.63 47.62 50.71
C ILE A 402 -46.19 47.97 52.13
N ASP A 403 -44.88 48.03 52.40
CA ASP A 403 -44.34 48.34 53.72
C ASP A 403 -44.64 49.78 54.16
N THR A 404 -44.59 50.75 53.24
CA THR A 404 -45.00 52.14 53.55
C THR A 404 -46.51 52.27 53.77
N LEU A 405 -47.35 51.51 53.05
CA LEU A 405 -48.79 51.43 53.33
C LEU A 405 -49.09 50.73 54.66
N HIS A 406 -48.36 49.67 55.02
CA HIS A 406 -48.48 49.01 56.32
C HIS A 406 -47.99 49.92 57.47
N ALA A 407 -46.91 50.67 57.28
CA ALA A 407 -46.44 51.67 58.24
C ALA A 407 -47.46 52.80 58.41
N ALA A 408 -48.00 53.36 57.31
CA ALA A 408 -49.06 54.37 57.35
C ALA A 408 -50.35 53.83 58.01
N THR A 409 -50.66 52.55 57.84
CA THR A 409 -51.80 51.89 58.51
C THR A 409 -51.56 51.74 60.01
N LYS A 410 -50.36 51.35 60.45
CA LYS A 410 -49.98 51.36 61.88
C LYS A 410 -50.05 52.76 62.48
N ILE A 411 -49.63 53.79 61.76
CA ILE A 411 -49.74 55.20 62.20
C ILE A 411 -51.22 55.61 62.32
N ARG A 412 -52.07 55.25 61.37
CA ARG A 412 -53.52 55.50 61.44
C ARG A 412 -54.18 54.83 62.66
N PHE A 413 -53.78 53.62 63.03
CA PHE A 413 -54.27 52.97 64.26
C PHE A 413 -53.86 53.70 65.55
N PHE A 414 -52.83 54.55 65.53
CA PHE A 414 -52.43 55.42 66.65
C PHE A 414 -53.07 56.82 66.61
N GLN A 415 -53.82 57.19 65.55
CA GLN A 415 -54.40 58.53 65.38
C GLN A 415 -55.94 58.57 65.45
N VAL A 416 -56.57 57.64 66.16
CA VAL A 416 -58.03 57.65 66.39
C VAL A 416 -58.37 58.04 67.84
N HIS A 417 -57.99 59.25 68.26
CA HIS A 417 -58.67 60.10 69.28
C HIS A 417 -57.98 61.48 69.36
N GLY A 418 -58.72 62.55 69.69
CA GLY A 418 -58.12 63.85 70.07
C GLY A 418 -58.19 65.00 69.04
N SER A 419 -59.40 65.35 68.60
CA SER A 419 -59.87 66.71 68.21
C SER A 419 -58.86 67.86 67.94
N ILE A 420 -58.95 68.42 66.74
CA ILE A 420 -58.44 69.76 66.36
C ILE A 420 -59.09 70.87 67.23
N PRO A 421 -58.34 71.94 67.57
CA PRO A 421 -58.91 73.28 67.46
C PRO A 421 -58.03 74.23 66.63
N THR A 422 -58.62 74.88 65.63
CA THR A 422 -58.03 76.00 64.89
C THR A 422 -58.32 77.33 65.59
N THR A 423 -57.29 78.13 65.86
CA THR A 423 -57.42 79.61 65.99
C THR A 423 -56.15 80.27 65.46
N PHE A 424 -56.31 81.35 64.70
CA PHE A 424 -55.23 82.09 64.05
C PHE A 424 -55.36 83.57 64.42
N GLN A 425 -54.41 84.13 65.19
CA GLN A 425 -54.27 85.58 65.33
C GLN A 425 -52.91 85.98 65.91
N ALA A 426 -52.43 87.16 65.51
CA ALA A 426 -51.19 87.76 65.97
C ALA A 426 -51.40 89.26 66.18
N ALA A 427 -50.87 89.82 67.29
CA ALA A 427 -50.44 91.21 67.39
C ALA A 427 -49.77 91.52 68.75
N ASN A 428 -48.68 92.28 68.68
CA ASN A 428 -48.12 93.23 69.67
C ASN A 428 -48.87 93.48 70.99
N ALA A 429 -48.15 93.50 72.13
CA ALA A 429 -47.70 94.76 72.75
C ALA A 429 -46.93 94.61 74.10
N HIS A 430 -45.93 95.50 74.29
CA HIS A 430 -45.48 96.11 75.56
C HIS A 430 -44.89 95.29 76.74
N ARG A 431 -43.54 95.40 76.81
CA ARG A 431 -42.64 95.63 77.98
C ARG A 431 -43.17 96.59 79.07
N PRO A 432 -42.45 96.84 80.22
CA PRO A 432 -41.29 96.12 80.83
C PRO A 432 -41.33 95.99 82.38
N HIS A 433 -40.43 95.20 82.99
CA HIS A 433 -39.32 95.68 83.86
C HIS A 433 -38.39 94.50 84.30
N PRO A 434 -37.17 94.75 84.84
CA PRO A 434 -36.08 93.76 84.90
C PRO A 434 -35.64 93.36 86.32
N HIS A 435 -34.67 92.45 86.42
CA HIS A 435 -33.41 92.53 87.22
C HIS A 435 -32.60 91.25 86.89
N HIS A 436 -31.31 91.35 86.52
CA HIS A 436 -30.14 91.08 87.38
C HIS A 436 -30.24 89.79 88.24
N HIS A 437 -29.28 88.85 88.23
CA HIS A 437 -27.84 88.95 87.91
C HIS A 437 -27.26 87.77 87.10
N THR A 438 -26.07 88.00 86.54
CA THR A 438 -25.15 87.00 85.99
C THR A 438 -24.42 86.20 87.08
N HIS A 439 -24.19 84.90 86.86
CA HIS A 439 -22.87 84.34 87.12
C HIS A 439 -22.47 83.22 86.17
N ASN A 440 -21.17 83.03 86.07
CA ASN A 440 -20.47 82.14 85.14
C ASN A 440 -19.89 80.96 85.94
N HIS A 441 -19.92 79.74 85.42
CA HIS A 441 -18.89 78.71 85.65
C HIS A 441 -19.13 77.39 84.88
N GLN A 442 -18.30 77.17 83.86
CA GLN A 442 -17.60 75.89 83.68
C GLN A 442 -16.33 75.91 84.57
N PRO A 443 -15.59 74.79 84.83
CA PRO A 443 -15.44 73.61 83.98
C PRO A 443 -15.41 72.22 84.68
N HIS A 444 -15.24 71.16 83.87
CA HIS A 444 -14.38 69.95 84.06
C HIS A 444 -14.97 68.63 83.52
N HIS A 445 -14.09 67.92 82.80
CA HIS A 445 -14.15 66.52 82.32
C HIS A 445 -13.56 65.57 83.40
N PRO A 446 -13.37 64.24 83.18
CA PRO A 446 -14.09 63.27 82.34
C PRO A 446 -14.40 61.95 83.14
N MET A 447 -14.89 60.89 82.46
CA MET A 447 -14.71 59.43 82.70
C MET A 447 -15.87 58.66 82.00
N ALA A 448 -15.80 57.42 81.54
CA ALA A 448 -14.73 56.49 81.09
C ALA A 448 -15.42 55.22 80.50
N PHE A 449 -14.65 54.21 80.05
CA PHE A 449 -15.09 52.91 79.47
C PHE A 449 -15.68 52.99 78.02
N HIS A 450 -15.08 52.38 76.99
CA HIS A 450 -14.93 50.93 76.63
C HIS A 450 -16.20 50.36 75.93
N VAL A 451 -16.13 49.54 74.86
CA VAL A 451 -15.06 48.67 74.30
C VAL A 451 -14.99 48.77 72.75
N ASN A 452 -13.79 48.59 72.15
CA ASN A 452 -13.59 48.40 70.69
C ASN A 452 -13.78 46.93 70.27
N ASN A 453 -14.18 46.67 69.00
CA ASN A 453 -13.27 46.03 68.01
C ASN A 453 -13.98 45.63 66.69
N ILE A 454 -13.42 46.12 65.57
CA ILE A 454 -13.44 45.45 64.27
C ILE A 454 -12.00 45.58 63.72
N PRO A 455 -11.29 44.48 63.41
CA PRO A 455 -9.97 44.55 62.79
C PRO A 455 -10.10 44.51 61.26
N THR A 456 -10.05 45.68 60.61
CA THR A 456 -9.65 45.77 59.20
C THR A 456 -8.12 45.83 59.12
N SER A 457 -7.47 44.84 58.53
CA SER A 457 -6.02 44.87 58.26
C SER A 457 -5.73 44.98 56.77
N LEU A 458 -4.83 45.90 56.44
CA LEU A 458 -4.25 46.14 55.13
C LEU A 458 -2.79 46.58 55.35
N LEU A 459 -1.97 46.51 54.30
CA LEU A 459 -0.57 46.98 54.21
C LEU A 459 0.55 46.08 54.79
N SER A 460 1.24 45.44 53.84
CA SER A 460 2.66 45.67 53.51
C SER A 460 3.82 45.02 54.33
N HIS A 461 4.76 44.48 53.55
CA HIS A 461 6.20 44.31 53.82
C HIS A 461 6.64 43.48 55.04
N LEU A 462 6.83 42.18 54.79
CA LEU A 462 8.19 41.62 54.60
C LEU A 462 8.16 40.44 53.63
#